data_AF-A0A6B1D3J0-F1
#
_entry.id   AF-A0A6B1D3J0-F1
#
_cell.length_a   1.000
_cell.length_b   1.000
_cell.length_c   1.000
_cell.angle_alpha   90.00
_cell.angle_beta   90.00
_cell.angle_gamma   90.00
#
_symmetry.space_group_name_H-M   'P 1'
#
loop_
_entity.id
_entity.type
_entity.pdbx_description
1 polymer ?
#
loop_
_entity_poly.entity_id
_entity_poly.type
_entity_poly.pdbx_seq_one_letter_code
_entity_poly.pdbx_strand_id
1 'polypeptide(L)'
;MASTAALNYLTAAVRVRTLREAATDGRLPRKIQTEKQVFYHAALAGYVAAWDAYINNLVRAFYIEIEEPRNTNFQAVYSISRQASERALDRFNTPNAENTRALLQLYTGYDPIGDWVWTRRGMVGVQVRERLNEILRVRHSFAHGFAVPGYDWTQSPSGQVRLTSKVIRDTEAFFNNLVRVTDNGMRKHIQLTFGIAIAWH
;
A
#
# COMPACT_ATOMS: atom_id res chain seq x y z
N MET A 1 -16.96 5.62 -4.80
CA MET A 1 -16.75 4.21 -5.19
C MET A 1 -15.27 4.03 -5.49
N ALA A 2 -14.74 2.83 -5.31
CA ALA A 2 -13.31 2.57 -5.16
C ALA A 2 -12.78 1.83 -6.39
N SER A 3 -11.54 2.06 -6.80
CA SER A 3 -11.00 1.31 -7.94
C SER A 3 -11.01 -0.20 -7.66
N THR A 4 -11.01 -1.03 -8.72
CA THR A 4 -10.83 -2.48 -8.59
C THR A 4 -9.54 -2.81 -7.82
N ALA A 5 -8.48 -2.00 -7.97
CA ALA A 5 -7.25 -2.13 -7.20
C ALA A 5 -7.50 -1.95 -5.69
N ALA A 6 -8.24 -0.91 -5.30
CA ALA A 6 -8.59 -0.66 -3.90
C ALA A 6 -9.50 -1.77 -3.33
N LEU A 7 -10.45 -2.29 -4.10
CA LEU A 7 -11.29 -3.43 -3.70
C LEU A 7 -10.47 -4.71 -3.47
N ASN A 8 -9.54 -5.00 -4.37
CA ASN A 8 -8.61 -6.13 -4.25
C ASN A 8 -7.74 -5.99 -2.99
N TYR A 9 -7.23 -4.78 -2.73
CA TYR A 9 -6.51 -4.47 -1.51
C TYR A 9 -7.36 -4.73 -0.26
N LEU A 10 -8.61 -4.26 -0.21
CA LEU A 10 -9.48 -4.45 0.95
C LEU A 10 -9.74 -5.93 1.23
N THR A 11 -9.92 -6.73 0.17
CA THR A 11 -10.07 -8.19 0.29
C THR A 11 -8.80 -8.84 0.83
N ALA A 12 -7.62 -8.45 0.33
CA ALA A 12 -6.35 -8.93 0.85
C ALA A 12 -6.14 -8.52 2.32
N ALA A 13 -6.44 -7.26 2.67
CA ALA A 13 -6.33 -6.73 4.02
C ALA A 13 -7.20 -7.50 5.03
N VAL A 14 -8.43 -7.88 4.65
CA VAL A 14 -9.30 -8.73 5.48
C VAL A 14 -8.65 -10.09 5.74
N ARG A 15 -8.04 -10.73 4.73
CA ARG A 15 -7.32 -12.00 4.91
C ARG A 15 -6.12 -11.83 5.84
N VAL A 16 -5.33 -10.77 5.66
CA VAL A 16 -4.17 -10.47 6.50
C VAL A 16 -4.57 -10.20 7.96
N ARG A 17 -5.72 -9.57 8.19
CA ARG A 17 -6.27 -9.32 9.54
C ARG A 17 -6.45 -10.61 10.33
N THR A 18 -6.84 -11.71 9.68
CA THR A 18 -7.01 -13.01 10.35
C THR A 18 -5.72 -13.51 11.01
N LEU A 19 -4.54 -13.18 10.44
CA LEU A 19 -3.23 -13.52 11.04
C LEU A 19 -3.02 -12.80 12.38
N ARG A 20 -3.38 -11.51 12.44
CA ARG A 20 -3.33 -10.74 13.68
C ARG A 20 -4.29 -11.29 14.72
N GLU A 21 -5.50 -11.65 14.30
CA GLU A 21 -6.54 -12.18 15.19
C GLU A 21 -6.16 -13.55 15.76
N ALA A 22 -5.59 -14.43 14.94
CA ALA A 22 -5.04 -15.71 15.36
C ALA A 22 -3.96 -15.53 16.45
N ALA A 23 -3.09 -14.53 16.35
CA ALA A 23 -2.07 -14.25 17.38
C ALA A 23 -2.66 -13.91 18.75
N THR A 24 -3.93 -13.50 18.81
CA THR A 24 -4.63 -13.15 20.06
C THR A 24 -5.70 -14.15 20.46
N ASP A 25 -5.92 -15.20 19.66
CA ASP A 25 -6.95 -16.20 19.94
C ASP A 25 -6.52 -17.11 21.10
N GLY A 26 -7.22 -16.97 22.23
CA GLY A 26 -6.98 -17.77 23.43
C GLY A 26 -7.36 -19.24 23.29
N ARG A 27 -8.08 -19.61 22.23
CA ARG A 27 -8.46 -21.00 21.93
C ARG A 27 -7.32 -21.80 21.31
N LEU A 28 -6.30 -21.14 20.76
CA LEU A 28 -5.16 -21.81 20.14
C LEU A 28 -4.22 -22.41 21.20
N PRO A 29 -3.55 -23.55 20.90
CA PRO A 29 -2.58 -24.17 21.80
C PRO A 29 -1.51 -23.20 22.31
N ARG A 30 -1.07 -23.38 23.56
CA ARG A 30 -0.06 -22.53 24.22
C ARG A 30 1.25 -22.37 23.42
N LYS A 31 1.65 -23.40 22.67
CA LYS A 31 2.81 -23.35 21.75
C LYS A 31 2.64 -22.30 20.64
N ILE A 32 1.43 -22.17 20.10
CA ILE A 32 1.10 -21.14 19.09
C ILE A 32 1.09 -19.76 19.77
N GLN A 33 0.61 -19.69 21.01
CA GLN A 33 0.62 -18.44 21.79
C GLN A 33 2.04 -17.95 22.15
N THR A 34 3.05 -18.82 22.16
CA THR A 34 4.46 -18.43 22.31
C THR A 34 5.08 -17.89 21.01
N GLU A 35 4.46 -18.17 19.86
CA GLU A 35 4.94 -17.79 18.52
C GLU A 35 4.24 -16.54 17.94
N LYS A 36 3.61 -15.71 18.78
CA LYS A 36 2.85 -14.51 18.36
C LYS A 36 3.60 -13.58 17.41
N GLN A 37 4.93 -13.44 17.58
CA GLN A 37 5.73 -12.59 16.69
C GLN A 37 5.73 -13.10 15.25
N VAL A 38 5.67 -14.42 15.02
CA VAL A 38 5.58 -14.99 13.67
C VAL A 38 4.30 -14.51 12.97
N PHE A 39 3.17 -14.56 13.67
CA PHE A 39 1.90 -14.04 13.15
C PHE A 39 1.92 -12.54 12.90
N TYR A 40 2.54 -11.75 13.78
CA TYR A 40 2.66 -10.30 13.59
C TYR A 40 3.61 -9.94 12.43
N HIS A 41 4.72 -10.65 12.26
CA HIS A 41 5.60 -10.49 11.09
C HIS A 41 4.86 -10.85 9.80
N ALA A 42 4.14 -11.98 9.78
CA ALA A 42 3.34 -12.40 8.63
C ALA A 42 2.24 -11.38 8.31
N ALA A 43 1.57 -10.84 9.33
CA ALA A 43 0.54 -9.81 9.12
C ALA A 43 1.14 -8.50 8.55
N LEU A 44 2.26 -8.01 9.08
CA LEU A 44 2.92 -6.81 8.56
C LEU A 44 3.39 -7.03 7.12
N ALA A 45 4.04 -8.17 6.84
CA ALA A 45 4.46 -8.53 5.49
C ALA A 45 3.27 -8.64 4.53
N GLY A 46 2.15 -9.20 4.98
CA GLY A 46 0.91 -9.28 4.23
C GLY A 46 0.34 -7.92 3.84
N TYR A 47 0.33 -6.94 4.75
CA TYR A 47 -0.11 -5.58 4.42
C TYR A 47 0.83 -4.89 3.43
N VAL A 48 2.15 -5.08 3.58
CA VAL A 48 3.13 -4.57 2.61
C VAL A 48 2.92 -5.18 1.22
N ALA A 49 2.67 -6.49 1.14
CA ALA A 49 2.38 -7.17 -0.12
C ALA A 49 1.04 -6.71 -0.74
N ALA A 50 0.00 -6.48 0.09
CA ALA A 50 -1.26 -5.94 -0.38
C ALA A 50 -1.11 -4.52 -0.92
N TRP A 51 -0.29 -3.68 -0.29
CA TRP A 51 0.04 -2.34 -0.77
C TRP A 51 0.81 -2.36 -2.10
N ASP A 52 1.79 -3.24 -2.22
CA ASP A 52 2.52 -3.44 -3.48
C ASP A 52 1.59 -3.84 -4.64
N ALA A 53 0.76 -4.85 -4.41
CA ALA A 53 -0.23 -5.31 -5.38
C ALA A 53 -1.26 -4.22 -5.72
N TYR A 54 -1.65 -3.40 -4.75
CA TYR A 54 -2.53 -2.25 -4.97
C TYR A 54 -1.92 -1.26 -5.96
N ILE A 55 -0.69 -0.83 -5.74
CA ILE A 55 -0.01 0.14 -6.60
C ILE A 55 0.13 -0.39 -8.03
N ASN A 56 0.53 -1.65 -8.18
CA ASN A 56 0.60 -2.31 -9.49
C ASN A 56 -0.75 -2.31 -10.21
N ASN A 57 -1.81 -2.72 -9.52
CA ASN A 57 -3.15 -2.78 -10.10
C ASN A 57 -3.76 -1.40 -10.35
N LEU A 58 -3.38 -0.38 -9.58
CA LEU A 58 -3.85 0.99 -9.78
C LEU A 58 -3.30 1.57 -11.10
N VAL A 59 -2.02 1.32 -11.40
CA VAL A 59 -1.42 1.72 -12.69
C VAL A 59 -2.13 1.03 -13.85
N ARG A 60 -2.42 -0.27 -13.73
CA ARG A 60 -3.20 -1.00 -14.75
C ARG A 60 -4.61 -0.45 -14.90
N ALA A 61 -5.30 -0.17 -13.79
CA ALA A 61 -6.62 0.43 -13.79
C ALA A 61 -6.61 1.80 -14.47
N PHE A 62 -5.59 2.64 -14.23
CA PHE A 62 -5.44 3.92 -14.93
C PHE A 62 -5.46 3.75 -16.45
N TYR A 63 -4.66 2.83 -17.01
CA TYR A 63 -4.64 2.60 -18.46
C TYR A 63 -5.99 2.12 -19.00
N ILE A 64 -6.69 1.24 -18.27
CA ILE A 64 -8.04 0.80 -18.64
C ILE A 64 -9.01 1.98 -18.72
N GLU A 65 -8.96 2.91 -17.76
CA GLU A 65 -9.89 4.05 -17.69
C GLU A 65 -9.64 5.11 -18.76
N ILE A 66 -8.38 5.31 -19.18
CA ILE A 66 -8.03 6.31 -20.20
C ILE A 66 -8.04 5.77 -21.64
N GLU A 67 -8.41 4.50 -21.83
CA GLU A 67 -8.41 3.88 -23.15
C GLU A 67 -9.49 4.51 -24.05
N GLU A 68 -9.09 5.04 -25.20
CA GLU A 68 -10.00 5.58 -26.21
C GLU A 68 -9.89 4.78 -27.52
N PRO A 69 -10.67 3.70 -27.70
CA PRO A 69 -10.57 2.80 -28.86
C PRO A 69 -10.83 3.47 -30.20
N ARG A 70 -11.57 4.58 -30.21
CA ARG A 70 -12.02 5.29 -31.42
C ARG A 70 -10.99 6.27 -31.97
N ASN A 71 -9.94 6.58 -31.21
CA ASN A 71 -8.91 7.53 -31.58
C ASN A 71 -7.62 6.78 -31.98
N THR A 72 -7.49 6.48 -33.27
CA THR A 72 -6.36 5.69 -33.81
C THR A 72 -4.99 6.33 -33.59
N ASN A 73 -4.90 7.66 -33.58
CA ASN A 73 -3.66 8.37 -33.28
C ASN A 73 -3.25 8.22 -31.81
N PHE A 74 -4.24 8.23 -30.90
CA PHE A 74 -4.02 7.97 -29.48
C PHE A 74 -3.63 6.52 -29.20
N GLN A 75 -4.18 5.55 -29.95
CA GLN A 75 -3.95 4.12 -29.75
C GLN A 75 -2.47 3.70 -29.83
N ALA A 76 -1.71 4.22 -30.80
CA ALA A 76 -0.30 3.88 -30.93
C ALA A 76 0.51 4.34 -29.70
N VAL A 77 0.35 5.60 -29.30
CA VAL A 77 1.03 6.17 -28.13
C VAL A 77 0.58 5.47 -26.84
N TYR A 78 -0.73 5.23 -26.68
CA TYR A 78 -1.32 4.50 -25.56
C TYR A 78 -0.70 3.10 -25.43
N SER A 79 -0.61 2.34 -26.53
CA SER A 79 -0.08 0.98 -26.50
C SER A 79 1.40 0.93 -26.08
N ILE A 80 2.21 1.88 -26.54
CA ILE A 80 3.63 1.99 -26.18
C ILE A 80 3.75 2.33 -24.69
N SER A 81 3.02 3.33 -24.21
CA SER A 81 3.02 3.74 -22.80
C SER A 81 2.55 2.61 -21.88
N ARG A 82 1.49 1.90 -22.25
CA ARG A 82 0.97 0.74 -21.52
C ARG A 82 2.02 -0.38 -21.43
N GLN A 83 2.67 -0.74 -22.54
CA GLN A 83 3.73 -1.75 -22.52
C GLN A 83 4.95 -1.32 -21.69
N ALA A 84 5.34 -0.05 -21.77
CA ALA A 84 6.42 0.49 -20.95
C ALA A 84 6.07 0.42 -19.45
N SER A 85 4.80 0.69 -19.10
CA SER A 85 4.33 0.60 -17.73
C SER A 85 4.39 -0.84 -17.20
N GLU A 86 3.94 -1.85 -17.95
CA GLU A 86 4.00 -3.25 -17.52
C GLU A 86 5.43 -3.72 -17.23
N ARG A 87 6.41 -3.34 -18.09
CA ARG A 87 7.83 -3.66 -17.83
C ARG A 87 8.37 -3.01 -16.56
N ALA A 88 7.83 -1.85 -16.18
CA ALA A 88 8.21 -1.15 -14.96
C ALA A 88 7.57 -1.78 -13.72
N LEU A 89 6.31 -2.20 -13.84
CA LEU A 89 5.60 -2.96 -12.82
C LEU A 89 6.34 -4.26 -12.47
N ASP A 90 6.87 -4.99 -13.47
CA ASP A 90 7.68 -6.20 -13.25
C ASP A 90 8.97 -5.94 -12.44
N ARG A 91 9.46 -4.70 -12.42
CA ARG A 91 10.69 -4.30 -11.70
C ARG A 91 10.39 -3.63 -10.36
N PHE A 92 9.13 -3.35 -10.07
CA PHE A 92 8.70 -2.68 -8.86
C PHE A 92 8.74 -3.66 -7.68
N ASN A 93 9.87 -3.68 -6.97
CA ASN A 93 10.13 -4.67 -5.91
C ASN A 93 10.15 -4.07 -4.50
N THR A 94 10.10 -2.74 -4.36
CA THR A 94 10.20 -2.06 -3.06
C THR A 94 9.23 -0.89 -3.04
N PRO A 95 8.02 -1.07 -2.48
CA PRO A 95 6.93 -0.10 -2.57
C PRO A 95 7.07 1.03 -1.52
N ASN A 96 8.27 1.60 -1.41
CA ASN A 96 8.56 2.74 -0.53
C ASN A 96 7.96 4.03 -1.10
N ALA A 97 7.97 5.10 -0.30
CA ALA A 97 7.33 6.35 -0.68
C ALA A 97 7.87 6.91 -2.00
N GLU A 98 9.19 6.92 -2.15
CA GLU A 98 9.90 7.45 -3.32
C GLU A 98 9.63 6.64 -4.58
N ASN A 99 9.79 5.31 -4.51
CA ASN A 99 9.57 4.40 -5.63
C ASN A 99 8.10 4.39 -6.05
N THR A 100 7.18 4.40 -5.09
CA THR A 100 5.75 4.44 -5.38
C THR A 100 5.36 5.73 -6.07
N ARG A 101 5.83 6.87 -5.55
CA ARG A 101 5.60 8.18 -6.18
C ARG A 101 6.19 8.21 -7.59
N ALA A 102 7.44 7.78 -7.74
CA ALA A 102 8.11 7.76 -9.04
C ALA A 102 7.33 6.93 -10.05
N LEU A 103 6.88 5.74 -9.69
CA LEU A 103 6.07 4.88 -10.55
C LEU A 103 4.76 5.58 -10.98
N LEU A 104 3.98 6.09 -10.03
CA LEU A 104 2.71 6.77 -10.34
C LEU A 104 2.95 8.00 -11.23
N GLN A 105 3.92 8.83 -10.88
CA GLN A 105 4.20 10.05 -11.62
C GLN A 105 4.72 9.77 -13.04
N LEU A 106 5.64 8.81 -13.20
CA LEU A 106 6.24 8.47 -14.49
C LEU A 106 5.23 7.82 -15.46
N TYR A 107 4.33 6.97 -14.95
CA TYR A 107 3.47 6.15 -15.81
C TYR A 107 2.02 6.62 -15.89
N THR A 108 1.56 7.50 -14.99
CA THR A 108 0.20 8.06 -15.04
C THR A 108 0.16 9.59 -14.98
N GLY A 109 1.29 10.24 -14.67
CA GLY A 109 1.36 11.69 -14.47
C GLY A 109 0.83 12.15 -13.10
N TYR A 110 0.36 11.25 -12.24
CA TYR A 110 -0.20 11.57 -10.93
C TYR A 110 0.91 11.63 -9.86
N ASP A 111 1.02 12.77 -9.17
CA ASP A 111 1.90 12.92 -8.00
C ASP A 111 1.10 12.81 -6.68
N PRO A 112 1.25 11.72 -5.92
CA PRO A 112 0.46 11.49 -4.71
C PRO A 112 0.90 12.29 -3.47
N ILE A 113 2.02 13.04 -3.52
CA ILE A 113 2.58 13.69 -2.32
C ILE A 113 1.57 14.62 -1.62
N GLY A 114 0.78 15.36 -2.39
CA GLY A 114 -0.23 16.28 -1.84
C GLY A 114 -1.39 15.56 -1.15
N ASP A 115 -1.71 14.34 -1.58
CA ASP A 115 -2.82 13.55 -1.07
C ASP A 115 -2.44 12.65 0.12
N TRP A 116 -1.15 12.34 0.28
CA TRP A 116 -0.61 11.49 1.34
C TRP A 116 -0.60 12.15 2.72
N VAL A 117 -1.78 12.51 3.21
CA VAL A 117 -2.00 13.07 4.54
C VAL A 117 -2.90 12.16 5.37
N TRP A 118 -2.71 12.18 6.70
CA TRP A 118 -3.58 11.47 7.63
C TRP A 118 -4.01 12.36 8.78
N THR A 119 -4.90 13.29 8.47
CA THR A 119 -5.41 14.32 9.40
C THR A 119 -5.97 13.73 10.69
N ARG A 120 -6.67 12.60 10.62
CA ARG A 120 -7.24 11.92 11.82
C ARG A 120 -6.18 11.47 12.82
N ARG A 121 -4.94 11.26 12.36
CA ARG A 121 -3.78 10.91 13.21
C ARG A 121 -2.78 12.06 13.34
N GLY A 122 -3.13 13.26 12.85
CA GLY A 122 -2.25 14.42 12.86
C GLY A 122 -0.98 14.27 12.03
N MET A 123 -0.96 13.36 11.05
CA MET A 123 0.23 13.13 10.21
C MET A 123 0.16 13.94 8.92
N VAL A 124 1.18 14.76 8.68
CA VAL A 124 1.38 15.49 7.42
C VAL A 124 2.15 14.66 6.40
N GLY A 125 2.26 15.15 5.16
CA GLY A 125 2.85 14.41 4.03
C GLY A 125 4.26 13.86 4.28
N VAL A 126 5.10 14.57 5.02
CA VAL A 126 6.44 14.08 5.39
C VAL A 126 6.32 12.86 6.31
N GLN A 127 5.52 12.96 7.37
CA GLN A 127 5.35 11.91 8.38
C GLN A 127 4.71 10.64 7.81
N VAL A 128 3.78 10.78 6.85
CA VAL A 128 3.17 9.63 6.16
C VAL A 128 4.22 8.88 5.34
N ARG A 129 5.08 9.60 4.61
CA ARG A 129 6.16 9.00 3.82
C ARG A 129 7.21 8.32 4.71
N GLU A 130 7.62 8.98 5.77
CA GLU A 130 8.52 8.41 6.77
C GLU A 130 7.94 7.12 7.36
N ARG A 131 6.66 7.13 7.77
CA ARG A 131 6.00 5.93 8.29
C ARG A 131 5.96 4.78 7.28
N LEU A 132 5.67 5.05 6.00
CA LEU A 132 5.71 4.01 4.97
C LEU A 132 7.11 3.41 4.85
N ASN A 133 8.14 4.26 4.84
CA ASN A 133 9.54 3.84 4.73
C ASN A 133 9.99 3.04 5.97
N GLU A 134 9.59 3.45 7.17
CA GLU A 134 9.82 2.71 8.41
C GLU A 134 9.20 1.32 8.37
N ILE A 135 7.94 1.18 7.95
CA ILE A 135 7.25 -0.10 7.84
C ILE A 135 8.02 -1.06 6.92
N LEU A 136 8.54 -0.56 5.80
CA LEU A 136 9.33 -1.38 4.88
C LEU A 136 10.68 -1.78 5.46
N ARG A 137 11.34 -0.89 6.21
CA ARG A 137 12.56 -1.24 6.95
C ARG A 137 12.30 -2.32 7.99
N VAL A 138 11.18 -2.23 8.72
CA VAL A 138 10.77 -3.29 9.67
C VAL A 138 10.56 -4.62 8.92
N ARG A 139 9.82 -4.61 7.80
CA ARG A 139 9.59 -5.79 6.95
C ARG A 139 10.88 -6.39 6.43
N HIS A 140 11.79 -5.57 5.96
CA HIS A 140 13.10 -5.99 5.49
C HIS A 140 13.90 -6.65 6.63
N SER A 141 13.93 -6.02 7.81
CA SER A 141 14.70 -6.51 8.96
C SER A 141 14.31 -7.92 9.37
N PHE A 142 13.03 -8.17 9.67
CA PHE A 142 12.62 -9.50 10.11
C PHE A 142 12.65 -10.55 9.00
N ALA A 143 12.50 -10.15 7.72
CA ALA A 143 12.60 -11.08 6.60
C ALA A 143 14.02 -11.65 6.43
N HIS A 144 15.04 -10.89 6.85
CA HIS A 144 16.44 -11.34 6.88
C HIS A 144 16.88 -11.88 8.25
N GLY A 145 15.95 -12.06 9.19
CA GLY A 145 16.26 -12.55 10.54
C GLY A 145 16.94 -11.53 11.44
N PHE A 146 16.97 -10.26 11.05
CA PHE A 146 17.51 -9.17 11.87
C PHE A 146 16.49 -8.68 12.91
N ALA A 147 16.97 -7.98 13.93
CA ALA A 147 16.13 -7.39 14.96
C ALA A 147 15.20 -6.31 14.38
N VAL A 148 13.96 -6.23 14.89
CA VAL A 148 13.04 -5.15 14.51
C VAL A 148 13.65 -3.80 14.92
N PRO A 149 13.73 -2.80 14.01
CA PRO A 149 14.22 -1.48 14.35
C PRO A 149 13.31 -0.78 15.38
N GLY A 150 13.92 0.00 16.28
CA GLY A 150 13.20 0.81 17.27
C GLY A 150 12.72 2.12 16.67
N TYR A 151 11.41 2.23 16.47
CA TYR A 151 10.70 3.45 16.12
C TYR A 151 9.63 3.71 17.19
N ASP A 152 9.10 4.93 17.25
CA ASP A 152 8.06 5.32 18.23
C ASP A 152 6.84 4.39 18.24
N TRP A 153 6.58 3.70 17.13
CA TRP A 153 5.45 2.78 16.99
C TRP A 153 5.81 1.30 17.11
N THR A 154 7.11 0.93 17.11
CA THR A 154 7.56 -0.45 17.36
C THR A 154 8.14 -0.63 18.76
N GLN A 155 8.34 0.47 19.49
CA GLN A 155 8.92 0.48 20.84
C GLN A 155 7.84 0.75 21.90
N SER A 156 7.86 -0.02 22.98
CA SER A 156 6.99 0.23 24.14
C SER A 156 7.51 1.41 24.99
N PRO A 157 6.68 1.99 25.87
CA PRO A 157 7.15 2.98 26.85
C PRO A 157 8.28 2.47 27.77
N SER A 158 8.37 1.15 27.96
CA SER A 158 9.45 0.51 28.71
C SER A 158 10.71 0.22 27.87
N GLY A 159 10.76 0.70 26.63
CA GLY A 159 11.90 0.55 25.72
C GLY A 159 11.95 -0.77 24.94
N GLN A 160 10.99 -1.69 25.12
CA GLN A 160 10.99 -2.99 24.44
C GLN A 160 10.56 -2.84 22.98
N VAL A 161 11.42 -3.25 22.04
CA VAL A 161 11.12 -3.23 20.60
C VAL A 161 10.50 -4.55 20.17
N ARG A 162 9.23 -4.53 19.72
CA ARG A 162 8.51 -5.70 19.20
C ARG A 162 7.23 -5.29 18.46
N LEU A 163 6.75 -6.17 17.58
CA LEU A 163 5.41 -6.01 17.04
C LEU A 163 4.35 -6.47 18.05
N THR A 164 3.21 -5.78 18.07
CA THR A 164 2.07 -6.11 18.92
C THR A 164 0.78 -6.07 18.10
N SER A 165 -0.31 -6.66 18.61
CA SER A 165 -1.62 -6.58 17.94
C SER A 165 -2.04 -5.12 17.67
N LYS A 166 -1.77 -4.20 18.60
CA LYS A 166 -2.03 -2.76 18.41
C LYS A 166 -1.24 -2.20 17.23
N VAL A 167 0.05 -2.51 17.14
CA VAL A 167 0.92 -2.07 16.04
C VAL A 167 0.42 -2.54 14.69
N ILE A 168 0.03 -3.82 14.60
CA ILE A 168 -0.50 -4.38 13.36
C ILE A 168 -1.84 -3.74 12.98
N ARG A 169 -2.72 -3.47 13.95
CA ARG A 169 -3.98 -2.74 13.71
C ARG A 169 -3.74 -1.30 13.25
N ASP A 170 -2.78 -0.61 13.83
CA ASP A 170 -2.45 0.76 13.42
C ASP A 170 -1.80 0.78 12.02
N THR A 171 -1.01 -0.25 11.68
CA THR A 171 -0.44 -0.47 10.34
C THR A 171 -1.52 -0.73 9.30
N GLU A 172 -2.51 -1.57 9.61
CA GLU A 172 -3.69 -1.80 8.78
C GLU A 172 -4.44 -0.47 8.51
N ALA A 173 -4.70 0.31 9.56
CA ALA A 173 -5.37 1.59 9.44
C ALA A 173 -4.57 2.60 8.59
N PHE A 174 -3.23 2.56 8.68
CA PHE A 174 -2.32 3.37 7.88
C PHE A 174 -2.45 3.06 6.40
N PHE A 175 -2.31 1.79 6.01
CA PHE A 175 -2.45 1.39 4.61
C PHE A 175 -3.87 1.62 4.08
N ASN A 176 -4.91 1.39 4.89
CA ASN A 176 -6.28 1.71 4.49
C ASN A 176 -6.45 3.21 4.19
N ASN A 177 -5.83 4.09 4.98
CA ASN A 177 -5.82 5.51 4.67
C ASN A 177 -5.06 5.80 3.38
N LEU A 178 -3.85 5.24 3.24
CA LEU A 178 -2.96 5.48 2.10
C LEU A 178 -3.59 5.05 0.77
N VAL A 179 -4.19 3.85 0.74
CA VAL A 179 -4.97 3.35 -0.40
C VAL A 179 -6.11 4.30 -0.69
N ARG A 180 -6.95 4.63 0.30
CA ARG A 180 -8.10 5.51 0.09
C ARG A 180 -7.72 6.88 -0.48
N VAL A 181 -6.67 7.54 0.04
CA VAL A 181 -6.28 8.86 -0.46
C VAL A 181 -5.61 8.78 -1.83
N THR A 182 -4.79 7.74 -2.08
CA THR A 182 -4.15 7.52 -3.38
C THR A 182 -5.18 7.24 -4.46
N ASP A 183 -6.18 6.41 -4.16
CA ASP A 183 -7.30 6.12 -5.04
C ASP A 183 -8.03 7.44 -5.38
N ASN A 184 -8.48 8.17 -4.36
CA ASN A 184 -9.21 9.42 -4.59
C ASN A 184 -8.41 10.45 -5.40
N GLY A 185 -7.09 10.56 -5.15
CA GLY A 185 -6.20 11.44 -5.90
C GLY A 185 -6.07 11.03 -7.37
N MET A 186 -5.83 9.73 -7.64
CA MET A 186 -5.75 9.21 -9.00
C MET A 186 -7.06 9.41 -9.78
N ARG A 187 -8.23 9.18 -9.15
CA ARG A 187 -9.52 9.46 -9.80
C ARG A 187 -9.66 10.92 -10.20
N LYS A 188 -9.32 11.84 -9.29
CA LYS A 188 -9.36 13.29 -9.57
C LYS A 188 -8.38 13.66 -10.68
N HIS A 189 -7.18 13.10 -10.65
CA HIS A 189 -6.16 13.31 -11.67
C HIS A 189 -6.68 12.91 -13.06
N ILE A 190 -7.30 11.74 -13.18
CA ILE A 190 -7.85 11.29 -14.48
C ILE A 190 -8.99 12.21 -14.93
N GLN A 191 -9.91 12.56 -14.02
CA GLN A 191 -11.03 13.46 -14.32
C GLN A 191 -10.55 14.84 -14.80
N LEU A 192 -9.55 15.42 -14.13
CA LEU A 192 -9.04 16.75 -14.45
C LEU A 192 -8.15 16.76 -15.71
N THR A 193 -7.34 15.72 -15.90
CA THR A 193 -6.34 15.69 -16.98
C THR A 193 -6.93 15.17 -18.29
N PHE A 194 -7.85 14.20 -18.24
CA PHE A 194 -8.40 13.55 -19.42
C PHE A 194 -9.88 13.90 -19.67
N GLY A 195 -10.55 14.61 -18.74
CA GLY A 195 -11.97 14.94 -18.87
C GLY A 195 -12.90 13.73 -18.75
N ILE A 196 -12.39 12.59 -18.26
CA ILE A 196 -13.13 11.33 -18.17
C ILE A 196 -13.79 11.23 -16.80
N ALA A 197 -15.12 11.19 -16.78
CA ALA A 197 -15.88 10.94 -15.56
C ALA A 197 -15.77 9.45 -15.18
N ILE A 198 -14.85 9.13 -14.28
CA ILE A 198 -14.68 7.75 -13.85
C ILE A 198 -15.71 7.35 -12.80
N ALA A 199 -16.46 6.29 -13.11
CA ALA A 199 -17.28 5.56 -12.16
C ALA A 199 -16.54 4.30 -11.71
N TRP A 200 -15.46 4.46 -10.94
CA TRP A 200 -14.84 3.32 -10.25
C TRP A 200 -15.91 2.56 -9.47
N HIS A 201 -15.84 1.24 -9.44
CA HIS A 201 -16.92 0.36 -9.00
C HIS A 201 -17.10 0.26 -7.47
#